data_AF-A0A915S7Q9-F1
#
_entry.id   AF-A0A915S7Q9-F1
#
_cell.length_a   1.000
_cell.length_b   1.000
_cell.length_c   1.000
_cell.angle_alpha   90.00
_cell.angle_beta   90.00
_cell.angle_gamma   90.00
#
_symmetry.space_group_name_H-M   'P 1'
#
loop_
_entity.id
_entity.type
_entity.pdbx_description
1 polymer ?
#
loop_
_entity_poly.entity_id
_entity_poly.type
_entity_poly.pdbx_seq_one_letter_code
_entity_poly.pdbx_strand_id
1 'polypeptide(L)'
;MGSSEKGAYFRVHASKSETDHNLGLHIQLVFENGEIRYSTHHENRLLLILFNDTNTETIGFDALKRLPDPPRELPFWSDSFIHLHDDWCALIKYGHSSPKLADLSSGLHIQEIIEAF
;
A
#
# COMPACT_ATOMS: atom_id res chain seq x y z
N MET A 1 -7.86 -2.52 -18.06
CA MET A 1 -7.77 -1.23 -17.35
C MET A 1 -9.12 -1.03 -16.69
N GLY A 2 -9.17 -0.84 -15.37
CA GLY A 2 -10.41 -0.63 -14.63
C GLY A 2 -10.73 0.85 -14.47
N SER A 3 -11.98 1.17 -14.15
CA SER A 3 -12.45 2.53 -13.85
C SER A 3 -13.31 2.52 -12.59
N SER A 4 -13.16 3.53 -11.74
CA SER A 4 -14.04 3.76 -10.60
C SER A 4 -15.32 4.47 -11.01
N GLU A 5 -16.35 4.41 -10.17
CA GLU A 5 -17.61 5.16 -10.36
C GLU A 5 -17.40 6.68 -10.42
N LYS A 6 -16.28 7.18 -9.88
CA LYS A 6 -15.90 8.59 -9.87
C LYS A 6 -14.94 8.96 -11.02
N GLY A 7 -14.74 8.07 -11.98
CA GLY A 7 -13.95 8.33 -13.20
C GLY A 7 -12.43 8.17 -13.05
N ALA A 8 -11.94 7.65 -11.91
CA ALA A 8 -10.52 7.34 -11.76
C ALA A 8 -10.19 6.01 -12.44
N TYR A 9 -9.12 5.96 -13.23
CA TYR A 9 -8.67 4.73 -13.88
C TYR A 9 -7.62 4.02 -13.02
N PHE A 10 -7.60 2.70 -13.07
CA PHE A 10 -6.60 1.91 -12.36
C PHE A 10 -6.15 0.70 -13.17
N ARG A 11 -4.94 0.23 -12.85
CA ARG A 11 -4.37 -1.00 -13.36
C ARG A 11 -3.70 -1.73 -12.22
N VAL A 12 -4.13 -2.97 -11.98
CA VAL A 12 -3.46 -3.90 -11.07
C VAL A 12 -2.71 -4.92 -11.93
N HIS A 13 -1.47 -5.21 -11.55
CA HIS A 13 -0.65 -6.25 -12.15
C HIS A 13 -0.06 -7.09 -11.03
N ALA A 14 -0.34 -8.39 -11.04
CA ALA A 14 0.19 -9.35 -10.10
C ALA A 14 0.81 -10.51 -10.88
N SER A 15 2.03 -10.88 -10.52
CA SER A 15 2.76 -11.94 -11.19
C SER A 15 3.68 -12.66 -10.22
N LYS A 16 3.78 -13.99 -10.35
CA LYS A 16 4.70 -14.85 -9.60
C LYS A 16 5.95 -15.20 -10.39
N SER A 17 6.05 -14.76 -11.64
CA SER A 17 7.12 -15.11 -12.58
C SER A 17 7.93 -13.88 -13.02
N GLU A 18 7.77 -12.75 -12.34
CA GLU A 18 8.60 -11.57 -12.59
C GLU A 18 10.06 -11.82 -12.23
N THR A 19 10.95 -11.09 -12.89
CA THR A 19 12.39 -11.16 -12.66
C THR A 19 12.88 -9.92 -11.90
N ASP A 20 14.07 -10.03 -11.31
CA ASP A 20 14.60 -9.20 -10.22
C ASP A 20 14.25 -7.69 -10.24
N HIS A 21 14.26 -7.01 -11.40
CA HIS A 21 13.94 -5.58 -11.48
C HIS A 21 12.47 -5.22 -11.19
N ASN A 22 11.54 -6.12 -11.49
CA ASN A 22 10.10 -5.91 -11.28
C ASN A 22 9.58 -6.57 -9.99
N LEU A 23 10.48 -7.15 -9.20
CA LEU A 23 10.10 -7.87 -7.99
C LEU A 23 9.81 -6.88 -6.85
N GLY A 24 8.61 -6.97 -6.29
CA GLY A 24 8.17 -6.15 -5.16
C GLY A 24 6.83 -5.46 -5.38
N LEU A 25 6.51 -4.52 -4.49
CA LEU A 25 5.31 -3.71 -4.58
C LEU A 25 5.66 -2.35 -5.19
N HIS A 26 4.92 -1.97 -6.23
CA HIS A 26 5.01 -0.68 -6.88
C HIS A 26 3.65 -0.02 -6.88
N ILE A 27 3.58 1.23 -6.42
CA ILE A 27 2.35 2.02 -6.42
C ILE A 27 2.66 3.34 -7.13
N GLN A 28 1.77 3.71 -8.05
CA GLN A 28 1.80 5.00 -8.72
C GLN A 28 0.39 5.59 -8.65
N LEU A 29 0.28 6.77 -8.03
CA LEU A 29 -0.94 7.54 -7.94
C LEU A 29 -0.75 8.80 -8.77
N VAL A 30 -1.56 8.97 -9.81
CA VAL A 30 -1.49 10.13 -10.71
C VAL A 30 -2.68 11.03 -10.44
N PHE A 31 -2.40 12.30 -10.16
CA PHE A 31 -3.37 13.36 -9.90
C PHE A 31 -3.28 14.43 -11.00
N GLU A 32 -4.14 15.45 -10.92
CA GLU A 32 -4.16 16.54 -11.90
C GLU A 32 -2.85 17.35 -11.93
N ASN A 33 -2.20 17.52 -10.77
CA ASN A 33 -1.05 18.41 -10.62
C ASN A 33 0.26 17.68 -10.30
N GLY A 34 0.26 16.35 -10.25
CA GLY A 34 1.45 15.59 -9.90
C GLY A 34 1.19 14.10 -9.71
N GLU A 35 2.24 13.37 -9.34
CA GLU A 35 2.17 11.95 -9.04
C GLU A 35 2.95 11.59 -7.78
N ILE A 36 2.47 10.54 -7.10
CA ILE A 36 3.14 9.90 -5.96
C ILE A 36 3.57 8.51 -6.42
N ARG A 37 4.85 8.19 -6.22
CA ARG A 37 5.42 6.87 -6.55
C ARG A 37 6.02 6.24 -5.31
N TYR A 38 5.75 4.95 -5.16
CA TYR A 38 6.31 4.08 -4.13
C TYR A 38 6.88 2.82 -4.77
N SER A 39 7.99 2.33 -4.23
CA SER A 39 8.53 1.02 -4.54
C SER A 39 9.23 0.42 -3.33
N THR A 40 9.09 -0.88 -3.13
CA THR A 40 9.81 -1.61 -2.06
C THR A 40 11.33 -1.64 -2.24
N HIS A 41 11.86 -1.33 -3.43
CA HIS A 41 13.30 -1.08 -3.62
C HIS A 41 13.79 0.10 -2.78
N HIS A 42 12.87 0.98 -2.38
CA HIS A 42 13.09 2.19 -1.61
C HIS A 42 12.08 2.28 -0.46
N GLU A 43 12.00 1.22 0.35
CA GLU A 43 10.98 1.00 1.40
C GLU A 43 10.72 2.19 2.33
N ASN A 44 11.74 3.02 2.61
CA ASN A 44 11.65 4.13 3.56
C ASN A 44 11.40 5.49 2.91
N ARG A 45 10.90 5.53 1.67
CA ARG A 45 10.61 6.80 0.99
C ARG A 45 9.52 6.72 -0.07
N LEU A 46 8.88 7.86 -0.30
CA LEU A 46 8.03 8.13 -1.45
C LEU A 46 8.69 9.17 -2.36
N LEU A 47 8.39 9.09 -3.65
CA LEU A 47 8.74 10.14 -4.60
C LEU A 47 7.48 10.95 -4.91
N LEU A 48 7.57 12.26 -4.74
CA LEU A 48 6.55 13.23 -5.13
C LEU A 48 7.06 14.02 -6.33
N ILE A 49 6.30 14.01 -7.42
CA ILE A 49 6.63 14.70 -8.66
C ILE A 49 5.49 15.66 -8.96
N LEU A 50 5.77 16.97 -8.98
CA LEU A 50 4.79 17.99 -9.34
C LEU A 50 4.94 18.31 -10.83
N PHE A 51 3.83 18.36 -11.58
CA PHE A 51 3.91 18.57 -13.04
C PHE A 51 4.29 19.99 -13.45
N ASN A 52 4.22 20.94 -12.51
CA ASN A 52 4.65 22.32 -12.69
C ASN A 52 6.11 22.57 -12.23
N ASP A 53 6.81 21.55 -11.74
CA ASP A 53 8.19 21.63 -11.29
C ASP A 53 9.05 20.59 -12.04
N THR A 54 10.33 20.86 -12.18
CA THR A 54 11.32 19.91 -12.73
C THR A 54 11.94 19.01 -11.67
N ASN A 55 11.74 19.33 -10.39
CA ASN A 55 12.32 18.59 -9.26
C ASN A 55 11.41 17.45 -8.78
N THR A 56 12.05 16.34 -8.39
CA THR A 56 11.40 15.25 -7.65
C THR A 56 11.69 15.44 -6.17
N GLU A 57 10.66 15.57 -5.36
CA GLU A 57 10.79 15.60 -3.91
C GLU A 57 10.80 14.17 -3.36
N THR A 58 11.71 13.90 -2.42
CA THR A 58 11.78 12.61 -1.73
C THR A 58 11.25 12.78 -0.31
N ILE A 59 10.15 12.10 0.00
CA ILE A 59 9.55 12.10 1.33
C ILE A 59 10.03 10.85 2.07
N GLY A 60 10.86 11.04 3.10
CA GLY A 60 11.38 9.95 3.93
C GLY A 60 10.39 9.50 5.00
N PHE A 61 10.48 8.22 5.37
CA PHE A 61 9.82 7.66 6.55
C PHE A 61 10.85 7.43 7.65
N ASP A 62 10.55 7.91 8.86
CA ASP A 62 11.42 7.72 10.04
C ASP A 62 11.11 6.41 10.79
N ALA A 63 10.42 5.47 10.17
CA ALA A 63 9.97 4.26 10.81
C ALA A 63 11.10 3.23 10.95
N LEU A 64 11.32 2.75 12.17
CA LEU A 64 12.19 1.61 12.46
C LEU A 64 11.35 0.33 12.51
N LYS A 65 11.81 -0.71 11.82
CA LYS A 65 11.19 -2.05 11.88
C LYS A 65 11.23 -2.58 13.31
N ARG A 66 10.08 -3.00 13.84
CA ARG A 66 9.95 -3.62 15.18
C ARG A 66 10.38 -5.07 15.15
N LEU A 67 10.04 -5.79 14.07
CA LEU A 67 10.42 -7.18 13.84
C LEU A 67 11.08 -7.36 12.47
N PRO A 68 11.99 -8.34 12.32
CA PRO A 68 12.51 -8.70 11.02
C PRO A 68 11.39 -9.29 10.13
N ASP A 69 11.44 -8.96 8.85
CA ASP A 69 10.55 -9.55 7.84
C ASP A 69 11.04 -10.97 7.49
N PRO A 70 10.13 -11.95 7.24
CA PRO A 70 10.53 -13.26 6.75
C PRO A 70 11.23 -13.16 5.38
N PRO A 71 12.03 -14.17 5.00
CA PRO A 71 12.67 -14.18 3.69
C PRO A 71 11.63 -14.11 2.56
N ARG A 72 11.90 -13.28 1.54
CA ARG A 72 11.06 -13.07 0.34
C ARG A 72 9.72 -12.34 0.60
N GLU A 73 9.51 -11.80 1.79
CA GLU A 73 8.37 -10.94 2.05
C GLU A 73 8.67 -9.46 1.77
N LEU A 74 7.62 -8.66 1.71
CA LEU A 74 7.74 -7.22 1.51
C LEU A 74 8.36 -6.55 2.76
N PRO A 75 9.04 -5.42 2.59
CA PRO A 75 9.39 -4.52 3.69
C PRO A 75 8.24 -4.23 4.64
N PHE A 76 8.48 -4.29 5.96
CA PHE A 76 7.50 -4.03 7.02
C PHE A 76 6.32 -5.01 7.05
N TRP A 77 6.47 -6.18 6.41
CA TRP A 77 5.48 -7.25 6.46
C TRP A 77 5.15 -7.65 7.89
N SER A 78 6.15 -7.98 8.70
CA SER A 78 5.95 -8.38 10.11
C SER A 78 5.27 -7.27 10.91
N ASP A 79 5.72 -6.03 10.74
CA ASP A 79 5.19 -4.86 11.44
C ASP A 79 3.73 -4.59 11.07
N SER A 80 3.32 -4.88 9.83
CA SER A 80 1.92 -4.74 9.41
C SER A 80 0.98 -5.61 10.26
N PHE A 81 1.38 -6.84 10.60
CA PHE A 81 0.61 -7.70 11.50
C PHE A 81 0.58 -7.11 12.91
N ILE A 82 1.71 -6.61 13.42
CA ILE A 82 1.75 -5.99 14.76
C ILE A 82 0.75 -4.83 14.82
N HIS A 83 0.80 -3.92 13.85
CA HIS A 83 -0.11 -2.78 13.80
C HIS A 83 -1.58 -3.20 13.71
N LEU A 84 -1.89 -4.22 12.90
CA LEU A 84 -3.25 -4.74 12.79
C LEU A 84 -3.73 -5.36 14.11
N HIS A 85 -2.88 -6.12 14.82
CA HIS A 85 -3.22 -6.71 16.12
C HIS A 85 -3.36 -5.65 17.22
N ASP A 86 -2.51 -4.62 17.21
CA ASP A 86 -2.60 -3.48 18.12
C ASP A 86 -3.95 -2.75 17.93
N ASP A 87 -4.34 -2.50 16.68
CA ASP A 87 -5.63 -1.87 16.34
C ASP A 87 -6.83 -2.74 16.78
N TRP A 88 -6.77 -4.07 16.58
CA TRP A 88 -7.79 -5.00 17.08
C TRP A 88 -7.88 -4.99 18.61
N CYS A 89 -6.75 -5.02 19.30
CA CYS A 89 -6.69 -4.95 20.76
C CYS A 89 -7.29 -3.63 21.27
N ALA A 90 -6.99 -2.52 20.61
CA ALA A 90 -7.51 -1.21 20.97
C ALA A 90 -9.03 -1.11 20.78
N LEU A 91 -9.55 -1.67 19.68
CA LEU A 91 -10.99 -1.75 19.43
C LEU A 91 -11.69 -2.54 20.54
N ILE A 92 -11.17 -3.71 20.92
CA ILE A 92 -11.77 -4.56 21.97
C ILE A 92 -11.72 -3.88 23.33
N LYS A 93 -10.58 -3.28 23.69
CA LYS A 93 -10.37 -2.70 25.03
C LYS A 93 -11.05 -1.37 25.23
N TYR A 94 -11.09 -0.52 24.21
CA TYR A 94 -11.45 0.89 24.33
C TYR A 94 -12.62 1.29 23.42
N GLY A 95 -13.10 0.38 22.56
CA GLY A 95 -14.11 0.72 21.53
C GLY A 95 -13.56 1.64 20.43
N HIS A 96 -12.24 1.82 20.35
CA HIS A 96 -11.61 2.68 19.34
C HIS A 96 -11.41 1.92 18.03
N SER A 97 -12.19 2.25 17.01
CA SER A 97 -11.98 1.72 15.66
C SER A 97 -10.94 2.54 14.91
N SER A 98 -9.88 1.88 14.46
CA SER A 98 -8.93 2.44 13.50
C SER A 98 -9.57 2.37 12.11
N PRO A 99 -9.54 3.46 11.31
CA PRO A 99 -10.06 3.42 9.94
C PRO A 99 -9.25 2.49 9.02
N LYS A 100 -8.09 2.00 9.48
CA LYS A 100 -7.25 1.04 8.75
C LYS A 100 -7.62 -0.42 9.02
N LEU A 101 -8.48 -0.67 10.00
CA LEU A 101 -8.87 -2.02 10.39
C LEU A 101 -9.93 -2.54 9.41
N ALA A 102 -9.56 -3.56 8.62
CA ALA A 102 -10.49 -4.20 7.72
C ALA A 102 -11.55 -4.99 8.49
N ASP A 103 -12.82 -4.72 8.20
CA ASP A 103 -13.96 -5.43 8.77
C ASP A 103 -14.49 -6.52 7.81
N LEU A 104 -15.55 -7.21 8.22
CA LEU A 104 -16.16 -8.27 7.41
C LEU A 104 -16.69 -7.73 6.08
N SER A 105 -17.27 -6.53 6.08
CA SER A 105 -17.79 -5.88 4.86
C SER A 105 -16.68 -5.61 3.86
N SER A 106 -15.52 -5.15 4.35
CA SER A 106 -14.31 -4.98 3.53
C SER A 106 -13.84 -6.31 2.93
N GLY A 107 -13.88 -7.39 3.72
CA GLY A 107 -13.53 -8.75 3.28
C GLY A 107 -14.47 -9.30 2.20
N LEU A 108 -15.78 -9.10 2.36
CA LEU A 108 -16.77 -9.50 1.34
C LEU A 108 -16.59 -8.71 0.04
N HIS A 109 -16.37 -7.41 0.15
CA HIS A 109 -16.19 -6.56 -1.02
C HIS A 109 -14.94 -6.93 -1.83
N ILE A 110 -13.82 -7.23 -1.18
CA ILE A 110 -12.61 -7.65 -1.91
C ILE A 110 -12.78 -9.03 -2.56
N GLN A 111 -13.56 -9.93 -1.95
CA GLN A 111 -13.90 -11.22 -2.55
C GLN A 111 -14.70 -11.04 -3.85
N GLU A 112 -15.73 -10.18 -3.83
CA GLU A 112 -16.52 -9.84 -5.02
C GLU A 112 -15.64 -9.27 -6.15
N ILE A 113 -14.68 -8.41 -5.80
CA ILE A 113 -13.72 -7.85 -6.76
C ILE A 113 -12.87 -8.96 -7.37
N ILE A 114 -12.31 -9.86 -6.56
CA ILE A 114 -11.45 -10.97 -7.02
C ILE A 114 -12.23 -11.92 -7.93
N GLU A 115 -13.48 -12.24 -7.60
CA GLU A 115 -14.33 -13.15 -8.39
C GLU A 115 -14.74 -12.56 -9.75
N ALA A 116 -14.70 -11.23 -9.89
CA ALA A 116 -15.00 -10.55 -11.16
C ALA A 116 -13.83 -10.54 -12.17
N PHE A 117 -12.64 -11.04 -11.77
CA PHE A 117 -11.45 -11.16 -12.63
C PHE A 117 -11.25 -12.58 -13.18
#